data_AF-A0A952S7W7-F1
#
_entry.id   AF-A0A952S7W7-F1
#
_cell.length_a   1.000
_cell.length_b   1.000
_cell.length_c   1.000
_cell.angle_alpha   90.00
_cell.angle_beta   90.00
_cell.angle_gamma   90.00
#
_symmetry.space_group_name_H-M   'P 1'
#
loop_
_entity.id
_entity.type
_entity.pdbx_description
1 polymer ?
#
loop_
_entity_poly.entity_id
_entity_poly.type
_entity_poly.pdbx_seq_one_letter_code
_entity_poly.pdbx_strand_id
1 'polypeptide(L)'
;MNSLRRFEILIPLQFNDGTEVSDDLISDALLEIVGEFGALSYYPNSVQGRWTNEDTVYIDRNSKIVIDIQNTPENIQWMRDYKARWKEKLDQLDLWLISYEIDVF
;
A
#
# COMPACT_ATOMS: atom_id res chain seq x y z
N MET A 1 -26.55 -7.71 2.53
CA MET A 1 -25.74 -6.52 2.84
C MET A 1 -24.40 -6.76 2.18
N ASN A 2 -23.91 -5.83 1.37
CA ASN A 2 -22.55 -5.96 0.85
C ASN A 2 -21.60 -5.61 2.00
N SER A 3 -20.76 -6.55 2.42
CA SER A 3 -19.75 -6.25 3.43
C SER A 3 -18.70 -5.30 2.85
N LEU A 4 -18.09 -4.48 3.71
CA LEU A 4 -16.94 -3.69 3.36
C LEU A 4 -15.67 -4.46 3.70
N ARG A 5 -14.61 -4.22 2.94
CA ARG A 5 -13.27 -4.74 3.19
C ARG A 5 -12.31 -3.58 3.29
N ARG A 6 -11.55 -3.56 4.38
CA ARG A 6 -10.43 -2.64 4.59
C ARG A 6 -9.19 -3.24 3.95
N PHE A 7 -8.49 -2.43 3.17
CA PHE A 7 -7.13 -2.69 2.71
C PHE A 7 -6.18 -1.75 3.42
N GLU A 8 -5.04 -2.28 3.87
CA GLU A 8 -3.95 -1.50 4.42
C GLU A 8 -2.68 -1.78 3.62
N ILE A 9 -2.01 -0.72 3.19
CA ILE A 9 -0.78 -0.79 2.41
C ILE A 9 0.29 0.00 3.14
N LEU A 10 1.49 -0.56 3.24
CA LEU A 10 2.68 0.19 3.60
C LEU A 10 3.40 0.57 2.30
N ILE A 11 3.32 1.85 1.95
CA ILE A 11 4.01 2.37 0.78
C ILE A 11 5.39 2.89 1.21
N PRO A 12 6.49 2.40 0.61
CA PRO A 12 7.82 2.79 1.02
C PRO A 12 8.13 4.23 0.61
N LEU A 13 8.85 4.91 1.48
CA LEU A 13 9.41 6.25 1.27
C LEU A 13 10.86 6.17 0.79
N GLN A 14 11.43 4.96 0.76
CA GLN A 14 12.78 4.71 0.27
C GLN A 14 12.81 3.48 -0.63
N PHE A 15 13.63 3.50 -1.66
CA PHE A 15 13.98 2.32 -2.45
C PHE A 15 14.79 1.33 -1.59
N ASN A 16 14.92 0.08 -2.06
CA ASN A 16 15.71 -0.95 -1.36
C ASN A 16 17.18 -0.56 -1.16
N ASP A 17 17.73 0.35 -1.98
CA ASP A 17 19.09 0.87 -1.85
C ASP A 17 19.22 2.04 -0.85
N GLY A 18 18.09 2.47 -0.26
CA GLY A 18 18.01 3.54 0.73
C GLY A 18 17.80 4.94 0.16
N THR A 19 17.74 5.11 -1.18
CA THR A 19 17.41 6.40 -1.79
C THR A 19 15.94 6.76 -1.57
N GLU A 20 15.63 8.05 -1.40
CA GLU A 20 14.26 8.49 -1.14
C GLU A 20 13.38 8.36 -2.40
N VAL A 21 12.15 7.89 -2.20
CA VAL A 21 11.10 7.91 -3.23
C VAL A 21 10.59 9.34 -3.37
N SER A 22 10.43 9.83 -4.60
CA SER A 22 9.93 11.18 -4.82
C SER A 22 8.46 11.34 -4.40
N ASP A 23 8.11 12.53 -3.92
CA ASP A 23 6.73 12.88 -3.58
C ASP A 23 5.78 12.70 -4.78
N ASP A 24 6.23 12.99 -6.00
CA ASP A 24 5.45 12.78 -7.23
C ASP A 24 5.10 11.31 -7.44
N LEU A 25 6.05 10.39 -7.19
CA LEU A 25 5.81 8.96 -7.38
C LEU A 25 4.86 8.40 -6.30
N ILE A 26 4.94 8.92 -5.07
CA ILE A 26 3.96 8.63 -4.03
C ILE A 26 2.59 9.18 -4.41
N SER A 27 2.53 10.43 -4.92
CA SER A 27 1.30 11.08 -5.36
C SER A 27 0.61 10.27 -6.46
N ASP A 28 1.36 9.79 -7.45
CA ASP A 28 0.84 8.93 -8.53
C ASP A 28 0.19 7.65 -7.97
N ALA A 29 0.81 7.03 -6.95
CA ALA A 29 0.27 5.83 -6.30
C ALA A 29 -1.06 6.11 -5.58
N LEU A 30 -1.14 7.24 -4.87
CA LEU A 30 -2.35 7.70 -4.21
C LEU A 30 -3.46 8.04 -5.23
N LEU A 31 -3.12 8.77 -6.29
CA LEU A 31 -4.06 9.19 -7.32
C LEU A 31 -4.61 8.02 -8.13
N GLU A 32 -3.86 6.92 -8.32
CA GLU A 32 -4.37 5.70 -8.96
C GLU A 32 -5.52 5.08 -8.14
N ILE A 33 -5.37 5.01 -6.81
CA ILE A 33 -6.43 4.54 -5.89
C ILE A 33 -7.63 5.49 -5.90
N VAL A 34 -7.38 6.80 -5.84
CA VAL A 34 -8.45 7.82 -5.88
C VAL A 34 -9.19 7.78 -7.23
N GLY A 35 -8.48 7.54 -8.33
CA GLY A 35 -9.07 7.41 -9.66
C GLY A 35 -10.04 6.22 -9.76
N GLU A 36 -9.74 5.12 -9.09
CA GLU A 36 -10.59 3.92 -9.08
C GLU A 36 -11.75 4.02 -8.07
N PHE A 37 -11.45 4.36 -6.81
CA PHE A 37 -12.41 4.24 -5.71
C PHE A 37 -12.93 5.58 -5.19
N GLY A 38 -12.44 6.70 -5.70
CA GLY A 38 -12.86 8.05 -5.35
C GLY A 38 -12.30 8.58 -4.03
N ALA A 39 -11.70 7.75 -3.17
CA ALA A 39 -11.13 8.18 -1.90
C ALA A 39 -10.11 7.20 -1.32
N LEU A 40 -9.25 7.70 -0.43
CA LEU A 40 -8.38 6.94 0.47
C LEU A 40 -8.09 7.74 1.75
N SER A 41 -7.58 7.06 2.78
CA SER A 41 -6.93 7.70 3.93
C SER A 41 -5.42 7.49 3.87
N TYR A 42 -4.65 8.57 3.97
CA TYR A 42 -3.20 8.54 3.94
C TYR A 42 -2.60 9.03 5.26
N TYR A 43 -1.71 8.23 5.84
CA TYR A 43 -0.97 8.53 7.06
C TYR A 43 0.48 8.82 6.68
N PRO A 44 0.87 10.10 6.56
CA PRO A 44 2.18 10.48 6.04
C PRO A 44 3.33 10.15 7.00
N ASN A 45 3.04 10.00 8.30
CA ASN A 45 4.06 9.69 9.30
C ASN A 45 4.68 8.31 9.05
N SER A 46 6.01 8.24 9.14
CA SER A 46 6.74 7.01 8.81
C SER A 46 6.47 5.90 9.84
N VAL A 47 5.89 4.80 9.39
CA VAL A 47 5.93 3.49 10.06
C VAL A 47 7.32 2.90 9.81
N GLN A 48 8.11 2.72 10.87
CA GLN A 48 9.41 2.08 10.77
C GLN A 48 9.29 0.56 10.90
N GLY A 49 9.60 -0.14 9.82
CA GLY A 49 9.70 -1.59 9.79
C GLY A 49 11.13 -2.06 10.05
N ARG A 50 11.29 -3.23 10.65
CA ARG A 50 12.55 -3.97 10.66
C ARG A 50 12.24 -5.41 10.33
N TRP A 51 12.89 -5.93 9.31
CA TRP A 51 12.70 -7.32 8.90
C TRP A 51 14.02 -7.88 8.38
N THR A 52 14.11 -9.20 8.36
CA THR A 52 15.29 -9.93 7.88
C THR A 52 14.92 -10.70 6.64
N ASN A 53 15.73 -10.57 5.59
CA ASN A 53 15.73 -11.51 4.48
C ASN A 53 17.11 -12.14 4.39
N GLU A 54 17.15 -13.46 4.48
CA GLU A 54 18.41 -14.20 4.63
C GLU A 54 19.24 -13.61 5.80
N ASP A 55 20.45 -13.12 5.52
CA ASP A 55 21.35 -12.54 6.52
C ASP A 55 21.34 -10.99 6.53
N THR A 56 20.43 -10.36 5.77
CA THR A 56 20.35 -8.90 5.65
C THR A 56 19.17 -8.36 6.47
N VAL A 57 19.47 -7.39 7.35
CA VAL A 57 18.45 -6.62 8.08
C VAL A 57 18.06 -5.42 7.22
N TYR A 58 16.78 -5.33 6.89
CA TYR A 58 16.18 -4.20 6.20
C TYR A 58 15.47 -3.29 7.21
N ILE A 59 15.61 -1.99 7.02
CA ILE A 59 14.94 -0.96 7.80
C ILE A 59 14.04 -0.19 6.85
N ASP A 60 12.73 -0.38 6.97
CA ASP A 60 11.80 0.29 6.09
C ASP A 60 11.34 1.61 6.72
N ARG A 61 11.18 2.62 5.87
CA ARG A 61 10.41 3.83 6.17
C ARG A 61 9.20 3.83 5.25
N ASN A 62 8.02 3.64 5.83
CA ASN A 62 6.78 3.55 5.05
C ASN A 62 5.75 4.59 5.49
N SER A 63 4.93 5.07 4.59
CA SER A 63 3.63 5.66 4.95
C SER A 63 2.54 4.60 4.87
N LYS A 64 1.41 4.83 5.56
CA LYS A 64 0.27 3.91 5.52
C LYS A 64 -0.85 4.47 4.64
N ILE A 65 -1.37 3.63 3.75
CA ILE A 65 -2.60 3.90 2.99
C ILE A 65 -3.68 2.97 3.53
N VAL A 66 -4.88 3.51 3.78
CA VAL A 66 -6.07 2.75 4.20
C VAL A 66 -7.21 3.03 3.24
N ILE A 67 -7.84 1.97 2.75
CA ILE A 67 -8.93 2.02 1.77
C ILE A 67 -10.06 1.11 2.25
N ASP A 68 -11.28 1.62 2.31
CA ASP A 68 -12.48 0.87 2.68
C ASP A 68 -13.42 0.80 1.48
N ILE A 69 -13.56 -0.37 0.88
CA ILE A 69 -14.32 -0.57 -0.37
C ILE A 69 -15.25 -1.77 -0.26
N GLN A 70 -16.19 -1.89 -1.19
CA GLN A 70 -17.10 -3.03 -1.28
C GLN A 70 -16.29 -4.34 -1.39
N ASN A 71 -16.66 -5.36 -0.62
CA ASN A 71 -16.01 -6.67 -0.62
C ASN A 71 -16.45 -7.50 -1.84
N THR A 72 -15.98 -7.11 -3.02
CA THR A 72 -16.23 -7.82 -4.28
C THR A 72 -14.95 -8.51 -4.79
N PRO A 73 -15.06 -9.61 -5.55
CA PRO A 73 -13.91 -10.24 -6.18
C PRO A 73 -13.13 -9.28 -7.10
N GLU A 74 -13.83 -8.39 -7.79
CA GLU A 74 -13.25 -7.37 -8.68
C GLU A 74 -12.35 -6.40 -7.90
N ASN A 75 -12.85 -5.84 -6.80
CA ASN A 75 -12.07 -4.93 -5.95
C ASN A 75 -10.84 -5.63 -5.33
N ILE A 76 -11.01 -6.89 -4.88
CA ILE A 76 -9.89 -7.68 -4.36
C ILE A 76 -8.84 -7.91 -5.44
N GLN A 77 -9.27 -8.21 -6.67
CA GLN A 77 -8.34 -8.41 -7.78
C GLN A 77 -7.62 -7.11 -8.15
N TRP A 78 -8.35 -5.99 -8.24
CA TRP A 78 -7.76 -4.68 -8.51
C TRP A 78 -6.67 -4.33 -7.50
N MET A 79 -6.92 -4.56 -6.20
CA MET A 79 -5.93 -4.30 -5.14
C MET A 79 -4.69 -5.21 -5.23
N ARG A 80 -4.85 -6.47 -5.68
CA ARG A 80 -3.72 -7.37 -5.95
C ARG A 80 -2.88 -6.88 -7.12
N ASP A 81 -3.54 -6.42 -8.19
CA ASP A 81 -2.87 -5.91 -9.38
C ASP A 81 -2.17 -4.58 -9.07
N TYR A 82 -2.80 -3.71 -8.25
CA TYR A 82 -2.17 -2.50 -7.71
C TYR A 82 -0.89 -2.84 -6.95
N LYS A 83 -0.92 -3.81 -6.03
CA LYS A 83 0.27 -4.28 -5.31
C LYS A 83 1.38 -4.70 -6.29
N ALA A 84 1.05 -5.50 -7.30
CA ALA A 84 2.02 -5.97 -8.27
C ALA A 84 2.67 -4.82 -9.06
N ARG A 85 1.85 -3.91 -9.61
CA ARG A 85 2.33 -2.73 -10.36
C ARG A 85 3.25 -1.84 -9.54
N TRP A 86 2.84 -1.52 -8.31
CA TRP A 86 3.58 -0.57 -7.47
C TRP A 86 4.82 -1.18 -6.83
N LYS A 87 4.83 -2.49 -6.58
CA LYS A 87 6.07 -3.21 -6.23
C LYS A 87 7.13 -3.03 -7.31
N GLU A 88 6.76 -3.17 -8.59
CA GLU A 88 7.68 -3.00 -9.72
C GLU A 88 8.11 -1.54 -9.90
N LYS A 89 7.17 -0.58 -9.88
CA LYS A 89 7.48 0.85 -10.03
C LYS A 89 8.38 1.40 -8.91
N LEU A 90 8.26 0.87 -7.71
CA LEU A 90 9.04 1.29 -6.53
C LEU A 90 10.29 0.42 -6.32
N ASP A 91 10.59 -0.50 -7.25
CA ASP A 91 11.71 -1.44 -7.20
C ASP A 91 11.87 -2.11 -5.82
N GLN A 92 10.76 -2.65 -5.30
CA GLN A 92 10.69 -3.28 -3.98
C GLN A 92 10.74 -4.80 -4.06
N LEU A 93 11.32 -5.44 -3.04
CA LEU A 93 11.32 -6.91 -2.95
C LEU A 93 9.89 -7.43 -2.73
N ASP A 94 9.14 -6.75 -1.87
CA ASP A 94 7.71 -6.92 -1.71
C ASP A 94 7.06 -5.58 -1.33
N LEU A 95 5.75 -5.48 -1.57
CA LEU A 95 4.94 -4.37 -1.07
C LEU A 95 3.91 -4.95 -0.11
N TRP A 96 3.99 -4.58 1.17
CA TRP A 96 3.09 -5.12 2.17
C TRP A 96 1.66 -4.61 1.94
N LEU A 97 0.72 -5.56 1.84
CA LEU A 97 -0.71 -5.29 1.71
C LEU A 97 -1.48 -6.36 2.47
N ILE A 98 -2.38 -5.95 3.35
CA ILE A 98 -3.33 -6.84 4.03
C ILE A 98 -4.76 -6.38 3.77
N SER A 99 -5.71 -7.28 4.01
CA SER A 99 -7.11 -6.91 4.03
C SER A 99 -7.95 -7.79 4.94
N TYR A 100 -9.05 -7.23 5.43
CA TYR A 100 -10.02 -7.90 6.29
C TYR A 100 -11.39 -7.23 6.16
N GLU A 101 -12.47 -7.98 6.41
CA GLU A 101 -13.83 -7.41 6.39
C GLU A 101 -14.05 -6.50 7.60
N ILE A 102 -14.83 -5.44 7.41
CA ILE A 102 -15.15 -4.46 8.45
C ILE A 102 -16.65 -4.16 8.46
N ASP A 103 -17.15 -3.81 9.64
CA ASP A 103 -18.45 -3.19 9.82
C ASP A 103 -18.31 -1.67 9.90
N VAL A 104 -19.28 -0.94 9.36
CA VAL A 104 -19.39 0.52 9.45
C VAL A 104 -20.77 0.84 10.00
N PHE A 105 -20.81 1.64 11.07
CA PHE A 105 -22.01 2.01 11.82
C PHE A 105 -22.33 3.49 11.67
#